data_AF-A0A829EU54-F1
#
_entry.id   AF-A0A829EU54-F1
#
_cell.length_a   1.000
_cell.length_b   1.000
_cell.length_c   1.000
_cell.angle_alpha   90.00
_cell.angle_beta   90.00
_cell.angle_gamma   90.00
#
_symmetry.space_group_name_H-M   'P 1'
#
loop_
_entity.id
_entity.type
_entity.pdbx_description
1 polymer ?
#
loop_
_entity_poly.entity_id
_entity_poly.type
_entity_poly.pdbx_seq_one_letter_code
_entity_poly.pdbx_strand_id
1 'polypeptide(L)'
;MEYNGSMRIVQIIFWITSGIVIIGGVFLMLPSLIFPFFALISPKIPEPEITYGEFPFRIEYELDGQINIIEDTVIAEFNGCEFSAGSMKRERRWRSRLASGREDLPFGDDLGIYFSRGSAQYYMGENVQSMSLKPHIALRNLEEGFKREVDFILGESGYIRTVLNFGEAQEVLTQYGITLINWEISEPIVNNFGD
;
A
#
# COMPACT_ATOMS: atom_id res chain seq x y z
N MET A 1 -13.77 -21.78 64.57
CA MET A 1 -14.47 -22.08 63.32
C MET A 1 -14.32 -20.87 62.39
N GLU A 2 -13.20 -20.74 61.67
CA GLU A 2 -12.97 -19.64 60.70
C GLU A 2 -12.55 -20.15 59.31
N TYR A 3 -12.33 -21.46 59.16
CA TYR A 3 -11.72 -22.04 57.97
C TYR A 3 -12.63 -22.09 56.72
N ASN A 4 -13.96 -22.00 56.90
CA ASN A 4 -14.92 -22.11 55.79
C ASN A 4 -15.12 -20.82 54.99
N GLY A 5 -14.85 -19.65 55.58
CA GLY A 5 -15.02 -18.37 54.89
C GLY A 5 -13.96 -18.14 53.81
N SER A 6 -12.70 -18.36 54.17
CA SER A 6 -11.54 -18.19 53.28
C SER A 6 -11.56 -19.16 52.10
N MET A 7 -11.95 -20.42 52.33
CA MET A 7 -12.03 -21.43 51.26
C MET A 7 -13.11 -21.12 50.23
N ARG A 8 -14.26 -20.57 50.66
CA ARG A 8 -15.32 -20.11 49.75
C ARG A 8 -14.89 -18.90 48.93
N ILE A 9 -14.16 -17.95 49.52
CA ILE A 9 -13.62 -16.78 48.81
C ILE A 9 -12.62 -17.22 47.73
N VAL A 10 -11.71 -18.16 48.06
CA VAL A 10 -10.75 -18.70 47.08
C VAL A 10 -11.46 -19.41 45.91
N GLN A 11 -12.51 -20.19 46.19
CA GLN A 11 -13.32 -20.84 45.16
C GLN A 11 -14.02 -19.81 44.25
N ILE A 12 -14.60 -18.75 44.82
CA ILE A 12 -15.23 -17.68 44.04
C ILE A 12 -14.21 -16.99 43.12
N ILE A 13 -13.03 -16.65 43.64
CA ILE A 13 -11.96 -16.03 42.86
C ILE A 13 -11.53 -16.95 41.71
N PHE A 14 -11.36 -18.25 41.98
CA PHE A 14 -11.01 -19.23 40.96
C PHE A 14 -12.03 -19.32 39.82
N TRP A 15 -13.33 -19.33 40.13
CA TRP A 15 -14.37 -19.35 39.09
C TRP A 15 -14.39 -18.06 38.27
N ILE A 16 -14.19 -16.90 38.91
CA ILE A 16 -14.13 -15.62 38.21
C ILE A 16 -12.91 -15.57 37.28
N THR A 17 -11.72 -15.95 37.77
CA THR A 17 -10.50 -15.95 36.94
C THR A 17 -10.59 -16.98 35.81
N SER A 18 -11.13 -18.17 36.07
CA SER A 18 -11.39 -19.17 35.04
C SER A 18 -12.38 -18.66 33.98
N GLY A 19 -13.46 -18.01 34.41
CA GLY A 19 -14.44 -17.39 33.51
C GLY A 19 -13.81 -16.30 32.63
N ILE A 20 -12.98 -15.43 33.20
CA ILE A 20 -12.26 -14.38 32.44
C ILE A 20 -11.30 -15.00 31.42
N VAL A 21 -10.56 -16.04 31.79
CA VAL A 21 -9.65 -16.74 30.87
C VAL A 21 -10.41 -17.40 29.72
N ILE A 22 -11.56 -18.03 29.99
CA ILE A 22 -12.40 -18.65 28.97
C ILE A 22 -12.99 -17.59 28.03
N ILE A 23 -13.58 -16.53 28.58
CA ILE A 23 -14.17 -15.44 27.77
C ILE A 23 -13.09 -14.77 26.93
N GLY A 24 -11.92 -14.48 27.52
CA GLY A 24 -10.78 -13.93 26.81
C GLY A 24 -10.30 -14.85 25.69
N GLY A 25 -10.19 -16.15 25.95
CA GLY A 25 -9.84 -17.15 24.94
C GLY A 25 -10.82 -17.19 23.76
N VAL A 26 -12.14 -17.17 24.05
CA VAL A 26 -13.18 -17.14 23.01
C VAL A 26 -13.12 -15.85 22.19
N PHE A 27 -12.96 -14.69 22.82
CA PHE A 27 -12.82 -13.41 22.12
C PHE A 27 -11.60 -13.36 21.20
N LEU A 28 -10.49 -13.97 21.61
CA LEU A 28 -9.28 -14.06 20.78
C LEU A 28 -9.43 -15.04 19.61
N MET A 29 -10.24 -16.09 19.75
CA MET A 29 -10.44 -17.09 18.69
C MET A 29 -11.58 -16.75 17.71
N LEU A 30 -12.56 -15.94 18.11
CA LEU A 30 -13.71 -15.54 17.30
C LEU A 30 -13.31 -14.96 15.92
N PRO A 31 -12.35 -14.02 15.81
CA PRO A 31 -11.92 -13.49 14.52
C PRO A 31 -11.45 -14.57 13.54
N SER A 32 -10.72 -15.58 14.03
CA SER A 32 -10.19 -16.69 13.22
C SER A 32 -11.28 -17.59 12.66
N LEU A 33 -12.46 -17.64 13.28
CA LEU A 33 -13.64 -18.35 12.79
C LEU A 33 -14.50 -17.48 11.87
N ILE A 34 -14.64 -16.21 12.20
CA ILE A 34 -15.50 -15.27 11.49
C ILE A 34 -14.92 -14.91 10.11
N PHE A 35 -13.61 -14.66 10.04
CA PHE A 35 -12.94 -14.26 8.81
C PHE A 35 -13.07 -15.25 7.64
N PRO A 36 -12.74 -16.56 7.79
CA PRO A 36 -12.88 -17.52 6.69
C PRO A 36 -14.35 -17.73 6.29
N PHE A 37 -15.28 -17.61 7.23
CA PHE A 37 -16.72 -17.68 6.94
C PHE A 37 -17.15 -16.54 6.01
N PHE A 38 -16.76 -15.30 6.32
CA PHE A 38 -17.04 -14.16 5.44
C PHE A 38 -16.37 -14.28 4.07
N ALA A 39 -15.13 -14.79 4.02
CA ALA A 39 -14.45 -15.04 2.75
C ALA A 39 -15.21 -16.06 1.89
N LEU A 40 -15.82 -17.08 2.51
CA LEU A 40 -16.57 -18.13 1.80
C LEU A 40 -17.88 -17.61 1.19
N ILE A 41 -18.64 -16.78 1.94
CA ILE A 41 -19.94 -16.27 1.49
C ILE A 41 -19.84 -15.00 0.64
N SER A 42 -18.65 -14.38 0.56
CA SER A 42 -18.45 -13.16 -0.21
C SER A 42 -18.69 -13.39 -1.71
N PRO A 43 -19.48 -12.54 -2.38
CA PRO A 43 -19.80 -12.70 -3.79
C PRO A 43 -18.53 -12.72 -4.64
N LYS A 44 -18.47 -13.63 -5.60
CA LYS A 44 -17.40 -13.64 -6.59
C LYS A 44 -17.48 -12.36 -7.41
N ILE A 45 -16.34 -11.69 -7.55
CA ILE A 45 -16.22 -10.55 -8.45
C ILE A 45 -15.78 -11.04 -9.84
N PRO A 46 -16.30 -10.43 -10.91
CA PRO A 46 -15.82 -10.69 -12.26
C PRO A 46 -14.31 -10.42 -12.42
N GLU A 47 -13.67 -11.28 -13.18
CA GLU A 47 -12.29 -11.11 -13.62
C GLU A 47 -12.20 -10.01 -14.68
N PRO A 48 -11.08 -9.27 -14.73
CA PRO A 48 -10.90 -8.23 -15.74
C PRO A 48 -10.73 -8.85 -17.13
N GLU A 49 -11.22 -8.15 -18.15
CA GLU A 49 -11.03 -8.58 -19.55
C GLU A 49 -9.56 -8.55 -19.96
N ILE A 50 -8.83 -7.51 -19.55
CA ILE A 50 -7.40 -7.38 -19.79
C ILE A 50 -6.65 -7.72 -18.50
N THR A 51 -5.86 -8.80 -18.55
CA THR A 51 -5.12 -9.34 -17.39
C THR A 51 -3.63 -8.99 -17.40
N TYR A 52 -3.14 -8.36 -18.46
CA TYR A 52 -1.72 -8.06 -18.67
C TYR A 52 -1.56 -6.71 -19.37
N GLY A 53 -0.59 -5.90 -18.94
CA GLY A 53 -0.25 -4.66 -19.61
C GLY A 53 1.20 -4.24 -19.36
N GLU A 54 1.80 -3.62 -20.37
CA GLU A 54 3.12 -3.00 -20.32
C GLU A 54 2.98 -1.49 -20.52
N PHE A 55 3.55 -0.73 -19.59
CA PHE A 55 3.38 0.70 -19.49
C PHE A 55 4.77 1.35 -19.46
N PRO A 56 5.36 1.66 -20.64
CA PRO A 56 6.63 2.35 -20.70
C PRO A 56 6.51 3.77 -20.12
N PHE A 57 7.59 4.25 -19.53
CA PHE A 57 7.70 5.62 -19.06
C PHE A 57 9.14 6.12 -19.23
N ARG A 58 9.25 7.44 -19.32
CA ARG A 58 10.51 8.14 -19.51
C ARG A 58 10.49 9.47 -18.78
N ILE A 59 11.40 9.62 -17.84
CA ILE A 59 11.55 10.83 -17.02
C ILE A 59 12.93 11.40 -17.31
N GLU A 60 12.95 12.66 -17.76
CA GLU A 60 14.19 13.41 -17.93
C GLU A 60 14.27 14.49 -16.86
N TYR A 61 15.43 14.59 -16.22
CA TYR A 61 15.67 15.62 -15.23
C TYR A 61 17.11 16.12 -15.31
N GLU A 62 17.30 17.38 -14.94
CA GLU A 62 18.62 17.95 -14.71
C GLU A 62 18.95 17.85 -13.22
N LEU A 63 20.17 17.41 -12.91
CA LEU A 63 20.75 17.45 -11.58
C LEU A 63 22.23 17.84 -11.72
N ASP A 64 22.67 18.85 -10.98
CA ASP A 64 24.05 19.38 -11.03
C ASP A 64 24.53 19.74 -12.45
N GLY A 65 23.62 20.26 -13.30
CA GLY A 65 23.91 20.63 -14.69
C GLY A 65 24.05 19.44 -15.65
N GLN A 66 23.73 18.21 -15.20
CA GLN A 66 23.74 17.01 -16.02
C GLN A 66 22.31 16.52 -16.27
N ILE A 67 22.02 16.18 -17.52
CA ILE A 67 20.75 15.55 -17.90
C ILE A 67 20.83 14.06 -17.57
N ASN A 68 19.91 13.63 -16.70
CA ASN A 68 19.72 12.26 -16.29
C ASN A 68 18.39 11.75 -16.84
N ILE A 69 18.34 10.45 -17.15
CA ILE A 69 17.17 9.81 -17.76
C ILE A 69 16.83 8.56 -16.95
N ILE A 70 15.58 8.48 -16.50
CA ILE A 70 15.00 7.26 -15.94
C ILE A 70 14.00 6.74 -16.96
N GLU A 71 14.33 5.62 -17.59
CA GLU A 71 13.47 4.92 -18.53
C GLU A 71 13.28 3.47 -18.07
N ASP A 72 12.05 2.99 -18.09
CA ASP A 72 11.69 1.61 -17.79
C ASP A 72 10.27 1.31 -18.28
N THR A 73 9.79 0.11 -18.00
CA THR A 73 8.43 -0.32 -18.29
C THR A 73 7.80 -0.95 -17.06
N VAL A 74 6.62 -0.44 -16.65
CA VAL A 74 5.81 -1.09 -15.63
C VAL A 74 5.07 -2.25 -16.27
N ILE A 75 5.32 -3.46 -15.75
CA ILE A 75 4.59 -4.67 -16.13
C ILE A 75 3.53 -4.89 -15.05
N ALA A 76 2.26 -4.92 -15.47
CA ALA A 76 1.11 -5.18 -14.62
C ALA A 76 0.46 -6.51 -14.99
N GLU A 77 0.21 -7.36 -14.01
CA GLU A 77 -0.31 -8.71 -14.20
C GLU A 77 -1.42 -8.99 -13.20
N PHE A 78 -2.55 -9.50 -13.67
CA PHE A 78 -3.65 -9.94 -12.80
C PHE A 78 -3.23 -11.19 -12.02
N ASN A 79 -3.49 -11.16 -10.72
CA ASN A 79 -3.11 -12.22 -9.78
C ASN A 79 -4.32 -12.73 -8.98
N GLY A 80 -5.49 -12.78 -9.62
CA GLY A 80 -6.71 -13.34 -9.05
C GLY A 80 -7.47 -12.39 -8.13
N CYS A 81 -8.40 -12.95 -7.36
CA CYS A 81 -9.28 -12.20 -6.47
C CYS A 81 -9.14 -12.72 -5.03
N GLU A 82 -8.88 -11.82 -4.09
CA GLU A 82 -8.70 -12.16 -2.68
C GLU A 82 -9.73 -11.44 -1.80
N PHE A 83 -10.06 -12.05 -0.66
CA PHE A 83 -10.91 -11.40 0.33
C PHE A 83 -10.07 -10.51 1.26
N SER A 84 -10.37 -9.22 1.28
CA SER A 84 -9.67 -8.22 2.09
C SER A 84 -10.35 -8.05 3.45
N ALA A 85 -9.57 -8.24 4.53
CA ALA A 85 -10.06 -8.03 5.90
C ALA A 85 -10.40 -6.58 6.20
N GLY A 86 -9.69 -5.64 5.57
CA GLY A 86 -9.91 -4.20 5.79
C GLY A 86 -11.23 -3.73 5.21
N SER A 87 -11.56 -4.14 3.98
CA SER A 87 -12.80 -3.74 3.31
C SER A 87 -13.96 -4.73 3.50
N MET A 88 -13.68 -5.90 4.08
CA MET A 88 -14.64 -7.01 4.23
C MET A 88 -15.28 -7.44 2.89
N LYS A 89 -14.55 -7.30 1.78
CA LYS A 89 -15.00 -7.60 0.42
C LYS A 89 -13.91 -8.31 -0.38
N ARG A 90 -14.31 -8.95 -1.49
CA ARG A 90 -13.35 -9.44 -2.49
C ARG A 90 -12.82 -8.27 -3.31
N GLU A 91 -11.52 -8.27 -3.52
CA GLU A 91 -10.79 -7.29 -4.30
C GLU A 91 -9.93 -8.01 -5.34
N ARG A 92 -9.77 -7.38 -6.51
CA ARG A 92 -8.86 -7.86 -7.55
C ARG A 92 -7.44 -7.61 -7.08
N ARG A 93 -6.60 -8.62 -7.20
CA ARG A 93 -5.17 -8.53 -6.90
C ARG A 93 -4.40 -8.35 -8.17
N TRP A 94 -3.49 -7.40 -8.14
CA TRP A 94 -2.57 -7.12 -9.22
C TRP A 94 -1.14 -7.25 -8.71
N ARG A 95 -0.29 -7.86 -9.52
CA ARG A 95 1.15 -7.77 -9.35
C ARG A 95 1.68 -6.71 -10.29
N SER A 96 2.73 -6.04 -9.83
CA SER A 96 3.42 -5.06 -10.65
C SER A 96 4.91 -5.23 -10.47
N ARG A 97 5.67 -5.13 -11.54
CA ARG A 97 7.15 -5.10 -11.50
C ARG A 97 7.69 -4.15 -12.57
N LEU A 98 8.94 -3.73 -12.43
CA LEU A 98 9.66 -3.07 -13.52
C LEU A 98 10.29 -4.12 -14.43
N ALA A 99 10.34 -3.84 -15.73
CA ALA A 99 10.99 -4.71 -16.70
C ALA A 99 12.49 -4.89 -16.39
N SER A 100 13.14 -3.85 -15.87
CA SER A 100 14.53 -3.93 -15.39
C SER A 100 14.73 -4.79 -14.13
N GLY A 101 13.67 -5.12 -13.40
CA GLY A 101 13.75 -5.77 -12.09
C GLY A 101 14.17 -4.86 -10.94
N ARG A 102 14.34 -3.55 -11.18
CA ARG A 102 14.57 -2.57 -10.10
C ARG A 102 13.32 -2.43 -9.22
N GLU A 103 13.53 -2.09 -7.95
CA GLU A 103 12.43 -1.82 -7.01
C GLU A 103 12.19 -0.32 -6.83
N ASP A 104 13.27 0.47 -6.73
CA ASP A 104 13.22 1.91 -6.59
C ASP A 104 13.91 2.61 -7.78
N LEU A 105 13.48 3.84 -8.05
CA LEU A 105 14.00 4.68 -9.14
C LEU A 105 14.39 6.05 -8.56
N PRO A 106 15.55 6.15 -7.90
CA PRO A 106 15.95 7.36 -7.21
C PRO A 106 16.31 8.49 -8.18
N PHE A 107 16.03 9.72 -7.77
CA PHE A 107 16.60 10.92 -8.35
C PHE A 107 17.91 11.20 -7.63
N GLY A 108 19.04 10.80 -8.22
CA GLY A 108 20.35 10.82 -7.57
C GLY A 108 20.50 9.80 -6.43
N ASP A 109 21.71 9.30 -6.20
CA ASP A 109 21.92 8.12 -5.34
C ASP A 109 21.70 8.36 -3.83
N ASP A 110 21.69 9.62 -3.37
CA ASP A 110 21.69 9.97 -1.93
C ASP A 110 20.59 10.96 -1.49
N LEU A 111 19.71 11.40 -2.38
CA LEU A 111 18.73 12.46 -2.06
C LEU A 111 17.50 11.95 -1.32
N GLY A 112 17.27 10.65 -1.29
CA GLY A 112 16.05 10.06 -0.73
C GLY A 112 14.78 10.38 -1.54
N ILE A 113 14.90 11.04 -2.69
CA ILE A 113 13.80 11.35 -3.59
C ILE A 113 13.75 10.27 -4.67
N TYR A 114 12.59 9.71 -4.94
CA TYR A 114 12.45 8.68 -5.96
C TYR A 114 11.15 8.81 -6.72
N PHE A 115 11.18 8.34 -7.96
CA PHE A 115 9.98 8.14 -8.74
C PHE A 115 9.27 6.88 -8.25
N SER A 116 8.03 7.07 -7.81
CA SER A 116 7.11 5.98 -7.51
C SER A 116 6.26 5.73 -8.75
N ARG A 117 6.42 4.54 -9.32
CA ARG A 117 5.71 4.14 -10.54
C ARG A 117 4.19 4.04 -10.41
N GLY A 118 3.64 4.08 -9.20
CA GLY A 118 2.24 3.79 -8.92
C GLY A 118 1.93 2.28 -8.82
N SER A 119 0.66 1.94 -8.69
CA SER A 119 0.18 0.56 -8.58
C SER A 119 -0.29 0.02 -9.93
N ALA A 120 -0.29 -1.31 -10.09
CA ALA A 120 -0.90 -1.93 -11.27
C ALA A 120 -2.40 -1.64 -11.38
N GLN A 121 -3.12 -1.45 -10.27
CA GLN A 121 -4.55 -1.12 -10.29
C GLN A 121 -4.82 0.14 -11.11
N TYR A 122 -4.00 1.18 -10.92
CA TYR A 122 -4.10 2.41 -11.69
C TYR A 122 -3.96 2.13 -13.18
N TYR A 123 -2.84 1.53 -13.60
CA TYR A 123 -2.55 1.28 -15.01
C TYR A 123 -3.56 0.35 -15.67
N MET A 124 -4.11 -0.60 -14.92
CA MET A 124 -5.08 -1.57 -15.42
C MET A 124 -6.51 -1.03 -15.45
N GLY A 125 -6.71 0.27 -15.19
CA GLY A 125 -7.98 0.96 -15.38
C GLY A 125 -8.92 0.94 -14.18
N GLU A 126 -8.48 0.45 -13.02
CA GLU A 126 -9.31 0.52 -11.81
C GLU A 126 -9.45 1.97 -11.33
N ASN A 127 -10.63 2.29 -10.78
CA ASN A 127 -10.89 3.60 -10.22
C ASN A 127 -10.18 3.76 -8.87
N VAL A 128 -8.94 4.26 -8.93
CA VAL A 128 -8.14 4.56 -7.74
C VAL A 128 -8.25 6.04 -7.35
N GLN A 129 -8.62 6.29 -6.10
CA GLN A 129 -8.72 7.64 -5.55
C GLN A 129 -7.42 8.12 -4.91
N SER A 130 -6.66 7.23 -4.26
CA SER A 130 -5.43 7.62 -3.59
C SER A 130 -4.34 7.96 -4.61
N MET A 131 -3.69 9.11 -4.39
CA MET A 131 -2.59 9.58 -5.20
C MET A 131 -1.38 8.64 -5.17
N SER A 132 -1.22 7.92 -4.06
CA SER A 132 -0.18 6.93 -3.88
C SER A 132 -0.22 5.75 -4.87
N LEU A 133 -1.41 5.47 -5.42
CA LEU A 133 -1.61 4.40 -6.39
C LEU A 133 -1.32 4.89 -7.81
N LYS A 134 -1.21 6.20 -8.00
CA LYS A 134 -0.86 6.82 -9.28
C LYS A 134 0.66 7.04 -9.34
N PRO A 135 1.24 7.26 -10.52
CA PRO A 135 2.65 7.63 -10.64
C PRO A 135 2.89 8.99 -9.98
N HIS A 136 3.88 9.05 -9.09
CA HIS A 136 4.16 10.25 -8.30
C HIS A 136 5.63 10.30 -7.87
N ILE A 137 6.02 11.44 -7.31
CA ILE A 137 7.33 11.59 -6.67
C ILE A 137 7.14 11.38 -5.18
N ALA A 138 8.03 10.59 -4.60
CA ALA A 138 8.00 10.28 -3.19
C ALA A 138 9.35 10.53 -2.52
N LEU A 139 9.27 10.82 -1.22
CA LEU A 139 10.42 11.09 -0.36
C LEU A 139 10.61 9.94 0.61
N ARG A 140 11.88 9.56 0.81
CA ARG A 140 12.37 8.61 1.82
C ARG A 140 13.03 9.41 2.94
N ASN A 141 12.60 9.17 4.17
CA ASN A 141 13.07 9.84 5.39
C ASN A 141 12.79 11.35 5.40
N LEU A 142 11.65 11.71 6.01
CA LEU A 142 11.35 13.09 6.36
C LEU A 142 12.39 13.61 7.36
N GLU A 143 13.18 14.61 6.98
CA GLU A 143 13.68 15.55 7.99
C GLU A 143 12.47 16.19 8.68
N GLU A 144 12.57 16.44 10.00
CA GLU A 144 11.44 16.79 10.88
C GLU A 144 10.58 17.99 10.43
N GLY A 145 11.07 18.79 9.48
CA GLY A 145 10.42 19.98 8.92
C GLY A 145 9.33 19.76 7.87
N PHE A 146 9.19 18.57 7.28
CA PHE A 146 8.22 18.33 6.18
C PHE A 146 6.97 17.54 6.63
N LYS A 147 6.43 17.86 7.79
CA LYS A 147 5.16 17.30 8.29
C LYS A 147 3.96 18.08 7.75
N ARG A 148 3.48 17.75 6.54
CA ARG A 148 2.11 18.08 6.12
C ARG A 148 1.23 16.83 6.18
N GLU A 149 -0.08 17.06 6.07
CA GLU A 149 -1.11 16.02 6.00
C GLU A 149 -0.89 15.20 4.73
N VAL A 150 -0.13 14.13 4.86
CA VAL A 150 0.36 13.29 3.77
C VAL A 150 -0.27 11.92 3.94
N ASP A 151 -0.71 11.31 2.84
CA ASP A 151 -1.10 9.89 2.82
C ASP A 151 0.12 9.05 3.19
N PHE A 152 0.22 8.70 4.47
CA PHE A 152 1.30 7.87 4.99
C PHE A 152 1.12 6.43 4.51
N ILE A 153 2.08 5.92 3.74
CA ILE A 153 2.17 4.50 3.44
C ILE A 153 3.37 3.92 4.17
N LEU A 154 3.09 2.95 5.03
CA LEU A 154 4.09 1.99 5.48
C LEU A 154 4.41 1.09 4.29
N GLY A 155 5.58 1.29 3.67
CA GLY A 155 6.12 0.30 2.73
C GLY A 155 6.49 -1.00 3.45
N GLU A 156 6.64 -2.11 2.72
CA GLU A 156 7.12 -3.39 3.26
C GLU A 156 8.48 -3.27 3.98
N SER A 157 9.25 -2.23 3.67
CA SER A 157 10.53 -1.89 4.29
C SER A 157 10.45 -0.98 5.52
N GLY A 158 9.26 -0.65 6.03
CA GLY A 158 9.07 0.10 7.28
C GLY A 158 9.35 1.61 7.18
N TYR A 159 9.62 2.14 5.98
CA TYR A 159 9.82 3.57 5.78
C TYR A 159 8.49 4.31 5.59
N ILE A 160 8.42 5.51 6.17
CA ILE A 160 7.37 6.48 5.91
C ILE A 160 7.63 7.09 4.53
N ARG A 161 6.68 6.89 3.59
CA ARG A 161 6.72 7.49 2.26
C ARG A 161 5.76 8.68 2.22
N THR A 162 6.26 9.85 1.81
CA THR A 162 5.43 11.02 1.55
C THR A 162 5.07 11.11 0.09
N VAL A 163 3.76 11.15 -0.19
CA VAL A 163 3.22 11.34 -1.54
C VAL A 163 2.98 12.83 -1.76
N LEU A 164 3.59 13.38 -2.80
CA LEU A 164 3.43 14.79 -3.19
C LEU A 164 2.50 14.88 -4.39
N ASN A 165 1.63 15.90 -4.40
CA ASN A 165 0.97 16.27 -5.65
C ASN A 165 1.98 16.87 -6.64
N PHE A 166 1.65 16.92 -7.93
CA PHE A 166 2.61 17.33 -8.97
C PHE A 166 3.22 18.73 -8.72
N GLY A 167 2.42 19.68 -8.21
CA GLY A 167 2.91 21.02 -7.88
C GLY A 167 3.91 21.01 -6.72
N GLU A 168 3.57 20.31 -5.64
CA GLU A 168 4.45 20.15 -4.46
C GLU A 168 5.73 19.38 -4.81
N ALA A 169 5.61 18.36 -5.67
CA ALA A 169 6.73 17.58 -6.16
C ALA A 169 7.74 18.46 -6.89
N GLN A 170 7.27 19.38 -7.75
CA GLN A 170 8.14 20.30 -8.47
C GLN A 170 8.88 21.27 -7.53
N GLU A 171 8.18 21.82 -6.53
CA GLU A 171 8.80 22.70 -5.53
C GLU A 171 9.88 21.97 -4.73
N VAL A 172 9.61 20.75 -4.29
CA VAL A 172 10.56 19.93 -3.55
C VAL A 172 11.76 19.57 -4.42
N LEU A 173 11.56 19.07 -5.64
CA LEU A 173 12.66 18.75 -6.56
C LEU A 173 13.60 19.94 -6.76
N THR A 174 13.02 21.14 -6.96
CA THR A 174 13.80 22.36 -7.17
C THR A 174 14.67 22.72 -5.96
N GLN A 175 14.20 22.48 -4.72
CA GLN A 175 15.00 22.69 -3.50
C GLN A 175 16.25 21.81 -3.44
N TYR A 176 16.22 20.64 -4.08
CA TYR A 176 17.34 19.72 -4.18
C TYR A 176 18.13 19.88 -5.49
N GLY A 177 17.91 20.97 -6.23
CA GLY A 177 18.62 21.23 -7.50
C GLY A 177 18.18 20.32 -8.65
N ILE A 178 17.05 19.61 -8.51
CA ILE A 178 16.48 18.78 -9.57
C ILE A 178 15.48 19.60 -10.37
N THR A 179 15.70 19.70 -11.68
CA THR A 179 14.72 20.30 -12.61
C THR A 179 14.12 19.22 -13.48
N LEU A 180 12.81 18.98 -13.35
CA LEU A 180 12.08 18.09 -14.23
C LEU A 180 11.99 18.68 -15.64
N ILE A 181 12.54 17.99 -16.63
CA ILE A 181 12.53 18.41 -18.03
C ILE A 181 11.36 17.75 -18.75
N ASN A 182 11.20 16.44 -18.55
CA ASN A 182 10.17 15.66 -19.21
C ASN A 182 9.57 14.62 -18.27
N TRP A 183 8.27 14.39 -18.40
CA TRP A 183 7.49 13.45 -17.61
C TRP A 183 6.50 12.73 -18.51
N GLU A 184 6.99 11.67 -19.16
CA GLU A 184 6.20 10.83 -20.04
C GLU A 184 5.87 9.53 -19.33
N ILE A 185 4.59 9.31 -19.05
CA ILE A 185 4.10 8.07 -18.44
C ILE A 185 2.93 7.57 -19.27
N SER A 186 2.90 6.27 -19.52
CA SER A 186 1.76 5.65 -20.19
C SER A 186 0.47 5.85 -19.40
N GLU A 187 -0.58 6.27 -20.11
CA GLU A 187 -1.92 6.38 -19.55
C GLU A 187 -2.48 4.99 -19.20
N PRO A 188 -3.37 4.90 -18.20
CA PRO A 188 -4.02 3.64 -17.86
C PRO A 188 -4.92 3.15 -19.00
N ILE A 189 -5.03 1.83 -19.15
CA ILE A 189 -5.95 1.25 -20.13
C ILE A 189 -7.40 1.41 -19.67
N VAL A 190 -8.31 1.42 -20.65
CA VAL A 190 -9.74 1.19 -20.39
C VAL A 190 -9.94 -0.31 -20.31
N ASN A 191 -10.28 -0.80 -19.11
CA ASN A 191 -10.53 -2.21 -18.86
C ASN A 191 -11.98 -2.43 -18.48
N ASN A 192 -12.54 -3.57 -18.90
CA ASN A 192 -13.87 -3.97 -18.52
C ASN A 192 -13.78 -4.89 -17.30
N PHE A 193 -14.53 -4.52 -16.28
CA PHE A 193 -14.57 -5.21 -15.01
C PHE A 193 -15.85 -6.01 -14.80
N GLY A 194 -16.78 -6.03 -15.76
CA GLY A 194 -18.02 -6.80 -15.69
C GLY A 194 -19.04 -6.26 -14.69
N ASP A 195 -18.93 -4.99 -14.33
CA ASP A 195 -19.82 -4.25 -13.43
C ASP A 195 -21.12 -3.80 -14.12
#